data_AF-A0A7C5NXK9-F1
#
_entry.id   AF-A0A7C5NXK9-F1
#
_cell.length_a   1.000
_cell.length_b   1.000
_cell.length_c   1.000
_cell.angle_alpha   90.00
_cell.angle_beta   90.00
_cell.angle_gamma   90.00
#
_symmetry.space_group_name_H-M   'P 1'
#
loop_
_entity.id
_entity.type
_entity.pdbx_description
1 polymer ?
#
loop_
_entity_poly.entity_id
_entity_poly.type
_entity_poly.pdbx_seq_one_letter_code
_entity_poly.pdbx_strand_id
1 'polypeptide(L)'
;MKSEPRGALRQAAAWLLLGAMALAGCRPGPPTLKPPDDLPELVAALGAMGQEASVEALAYAAPVSSRPYALTIGEEQARVFAFGTPEEREAYMRSIMDRPAAGRPWADGAKVWAGGSLVVAYEGNDGGLVLIFDALFGDRVGVEPGLGEPYPPAVTAARKAAADRLGLDPQDLEATEFEPSFWPDTCLGVGNQGEICEREQISGWRILLRYDERLIEVRTDELGQEVRFP
;
A
#
# COMPACT_ATOMS: atom_id res chain seq x y z
N MET A 1 -0.78 -34.97 -77.93
CA MET A 1 -0.88 -35.70 -76.66
C MET A 1 -1.77 -34.87 -75.75
N LYS A 2 -2.87 -35.47 -75.27
CA LYS A 2 -4.09 -34.89 -74.68
C LYS A 2 -3.97 -33.52 -73.97
N SER A 3 -4.73 -32.55 -74.48
CA SER A 3 -5.26 -31.40 -73.73
C SER A 3 -6.75 -31.63 -73.52
N GLU A 4 -7.18 -31.85 -72.28
CA GLU A 4 -8.61 -31.91 -71.91
C GLU A 4 -8.99 -30.72 -71.01
N PRO A 5 -10.23 -30.22 -71.09
CA PRO A 5 -10.61 -28.91 -70.62
C PRO A 5 -11.43 -28.91 -69.31
N ARG A 6 -11.63 -27.68 -68.84
CA ARG A 6 -12.39 -27.18 -67.69
C ARG A 6 -13.81 -27.76 -67.52
N GLY A 7 -14.26 -27.77 -66.27
CA GLY A 7 -15.66 -27.77 -65.84
C GLY A 7 -16.00 -28.96 -64.93
N ALA A 8 -16.59 -28.83 -63.75
CA ALA A 8 -17.35 -27.74 -63.17
C ALA A 8 -17.26 -27.85 -61.63
N LEU A 9 -17.03 -26.71 -60.97
CA LEU A 9 -17.27 -26.56 -59.54
C LEU A 9 -18.78 -26.60 -59.28
N ARG A 10 -19.21 -27.54 -58.45
CA ARG A 10 -20.44 -27.42 -57.65
C ARG A 10 -20.07 -27.77 -56.22
N GLN A 11 -19.67 -26.79 -55.43
CA GLN A 11 -19.68 -26.91 -53.98
C GLN A 11 -20.84 -26.07 -53.46
N ALA A 12 -21.79 -26.75 -52.84
CA ALA A 12 -22.94 -26.17 -52.16
C ALA A 12 -22.45 -25.42 -50.91
N ALA A 13 -22.79 -24.14 -50.80
CA ALA A 13 -22.55 -23.35 -49.60
C ALA A 13 -23.59 -23.75 -48.53
N ALA A 14 -23.15 -24.50 -47.51
CA ALA A 14 -23.92 -24.69 -46.29
C ALA A 14 -23.59 -23.55 -45.32
N TRP A 15 -24.57 -22.67 -45.09
CA TRP A 15 -24.49 -21.60 -44.12
C TRP A 15 -24.62 -22.19 -42.71
N LEU A 16 -23.51 -22.27 -41.96
CA LEU A 16 -23.51 -22.54 -40.53
C LEU A 16 -23.73 -21.23 -39.78
N LEU A 17 -24.95 -21.03 -39.28
CA LEU A 17 -25.26 -20.01 -38.29
C LEU A 17 -24.62 -20.40 -36.95
N LEU A 18 -23.41 -19.89 -36.69
CA LEU A 18 -22.81 -19.92 -35.35
C LEU A 18 -23.47 -18.81 -34.52
N GLY A 19 -24.43 -19.21 -33.68
CA GLY A 19 -24.98 -18.36 -32.64
C GLY A 19 -23.88 -18.01 -31.63
N ALA A 20 -23.57 -16.71 -31.50
CA ALA A 20 -22.72 -16.20 -30.44
C ALA A 20 -23.46 -16.33 -29.11
N MET A 21 -23.21 -17.43 -28.40
CA MET A 21 -23.66 -17.60 -27.03
C MET A 21 -22.73 -16.77 -26.14
N ALA A 22 -23.17 -15.56 -25.78
CA ALA A 22 -22.50 -14.73 -24.79
C ALA A 22 -22.61 -15.42 -23.42
N LEU A 23 -21.61 -16.23 -23.07
CA LEU A 23 -21.39 -16.63 -21.69
C LEU A 23 -20.96 -15.37 -20.93
N ALA A 24 -21.90 -14.81 -20.18
CA ALA A 24 -21.61 -13.89 -19.09
C ALA A 24 -20.63 -14.60 -18.14
N GLY A 25 -19.34 -14.34 -18.32
CA GLY A 25 -18.33 -14.79 -17.38
C GLY A 25 -18.64 -14.16 -16.03
N CYS A 26 -18.96 -14.99 -15.03
CA CYS A 26 -18.80 -14.60 -13.64
C CYS A 26 -17.36 -14.11 -13.50
N ARG A 27 -17.16 -12.79 -13.39
CA ARG A 27 -15.90 -12.30 -12.83
C ARG A 27 -15.89 -12.80 -11.39
N PRO A 28 -14.93 -13.65 -10.98
CA PRO A 28 -14.73 -13.88 -9.56
C PRO A 28 -14.54 -12.49 -8.92
N GLY A 29 -15.24 -12.24 -7.81
CA GLY A 29 -14.97 -11.05 -7.01
C GLY A 29 -13.47 -10.99 -6.67
N PRO A 30 -12.94 -9.80 -6.33
CA PRO A 30 -11.56 -9.71 -5.88
C PRO A 30 -11.34 -10.77 -4.78
N PRO A 31 -10.24 -11.55 -4.85
CA PRO A 31 -9.95 -12.54 -3.83
C PRO A 31 -10.00 -11.84 -2.47
N THR A 32 -10.82 -12.35 -1.56
CA THR A 32 -10.76 -11.90 -0.17
C THR A 32 -9.43 -12.39 0.38
N LEU A 33 -8.47 -11.46 0.50
CA LEU A 33 -7.26 -11.73 1.26
C LEU A 33 -7.71 -11.98 2.69
N LYS A 34 -7.61 -13.24 3.12
CA LYS A 34 -7.81 -13.60 4.51
C LYS A 34 -6.64 -13.01 5.29
N PRO A 35 -6.88 -12.36 6.45
CA PRO A 35 -5.78 -11.93 7.30
C PRO A 35 -4.88 -13.10 7.68
N PRO A 36 -3.55 -12.90 7.72
CA PRO A 36 -2.64 -13.93 8.21
C PRO A 36 -3.05 -14.41 9.60
N ASP A 37 -3.13 -15.73 9.79
CA ASP A 37 -3.57 -16.34 11.05
C ASP A 37 -2.49 -16.19 12.13
N ASP A 38 -1.22 -16.18 11.75
CA ASP A 38 -0.07 -16.09 12.66
C ASP A 38 1.15 -15.38 12.04
N LEU A 39 2.21 -15.23 12.85
CA LEU A 39 3.41 -14.50 12.47
C LEU A 39 4.18 -15.16 11.30
N PRO A 40 4.37 -16.50 11.26
CA PRO A 40 4.87 -17.17 10.06
C PRO A 40 4.08 -16.87 8.78
N GLU A 41 2.75 -16.89 8.85
CA GLU A 41 1.90 -16.59 7.69
C GLU A 41 2.03 -15.12 7.26
N LEU A 42 2.15 -14.19 8.21
CA LEU A 42 2.40 -12.77 7.91
C LEU A 42 3.71 -12.59 7.13
N VAL A 43 4.80 -13.21 7.59
CA VAL A 43 6.11 -13.13 6.90
C VAL A 43 6.02 -13.76 5.50
N ALA A 44 5.31 -14.88 5.36
CA ALA A 44 5.09 -15.52 4.07
C ALA A 44 4.28 -14.63 3.11
N ALA A 45 3.23 -13.96 3.61
CA ALA A 45 2.40 -13.05 2.83
C ALA A 45 3.20 -11.82 2.36
N LEU A 46 4.02 -11.23 3.23
CA LEU A 46 4.94 -10.14 2.90
C LEU A 46 5.93 -10.56 1.80
N GLY A 47 6.52 -11.76 1.93
CA GLY A 47 7.41 -12.31 0.91
C GLY A 47 6.72 -12.52 -0.45
N ALA A 48 5.45 -12.96 -0.45
CA ALA A 48 4.65 -13.08 -1.67
C ALA A 48 4.33 -11.71 -2.32
N MET A 49 4.34 -10.64 -1.54
CA MET A 49 4.22 -9.25 -2.00
C MET A 49 5.58 -8.59 -2.34
N GLY A 50 6.65 -9.40 -2.42
CA GLY A 50 8.00 -8.93 -2.77
C GLY A 50 8.72 -8.17 -1.66
N GLN A 51 8.23 -8.26 -0.41
CA GLN A 51 8.85 -7.61 0.74
C GLN A 51 9.80 -8.56 1.46
N GLU A 52 11.03 -8.12 1.70
CA GLU A 52 11.96 -8.82 2.57
C GLU A 52 11.72 -8.37 4.02
N ALA A 53 11.09 -9.24 4.80
CA ALA A 53 10.77 -8.98 6.19
C ALA A 53 11.68 -9.78 7.13
N SER A 54 12.19 -9.13 8.16
CA SER A 54 12.89 -9.78 9.28
C SER A 54 12.10 -9.59 10.58
N VAL A 55 12.22 -10.57 11.47
CA VAL A 55 11.45 -10.61 12.72
C VAL A 55 12.38 -10.86 13.89
N GLU A 56 12.30 -10.01 14.90
CA GLU A 56 13.05 -10.12 16.15
C GLU A 56 12.11 -10.13 17.35
N ALA A 57 12.29 -11.05 18.29
CA ALA A 57 11.49 -11.09 19.51
C ALA A 57 11.89 -9.95 20.46
N LEU A 58 10.90 -9.21 20.97
CA LEU A 58 11.15 -8.09 21.88
C LEU A 58 11.09 -8.55 23.34
N ALA A 59 12.07 -8.13 24.15
CA ALA A 59 12.29 -8.64 25.51
C ALA A 59 11.50 -7.91 26.61
N TYR A 60 10.64 -6.95 26.27
CA TYR A 60 9.89 -6.20 27.29
C TYR A 60 8.64 -6.95 27.76
N ALA A 61 8.09 -6.51 28.90
CA ALA A 61 6.85 -7.04 29.45
C ALA A 61 5.70 -6.80 28.47
N ALA A 62 5.41 -7.82 27.67
CA ALA A 62 4.27 -7.84 26.79
C ALA A 62 2.99 -7.75 27.62
N PRO A 63 1.90 -7.24 27.03
CA PRO A 63 0.59 -7.46 27.59
C PRO A 63 0.33 -8.95 27.83
N VAL A 64 -0.37 -9.26 28.93
CA VAL A 64 -0.78 -10.63 29.29
C VAL A 64 -1.39 -11.30 28.06
N SER A 65 -0.91 -12.51 27.73
CA SER A 65 -1.26 -13.38 26.58
C SER A 65 -0.60 -13.09 25.22
N SER A 66 0.23 -12.06 25.07
CA SER A 66 0.94 -11.79 23.80
C SER A 66 2.45 -12.06 23.86
N ARG A 67 3.04 -12.31 22.68
CA ARG A 67 4.48 -12.30 22.42
C ARG A 67 4.80 -11.17 21.43
N PRO A 68 5.61 -10.16 21.83
CA PRO A 68 5.88 -9.01 20.99
C PRO A 68 7.10 -9.26 20.11
N TYR A 69 7.03 -8.76 18.89
CA TYR A 69 8.08 -8.85 17.88
C TYR A 69 8.26 -7.50 17.19
N ALA A 70 9.49 -7.19 16.81
CA ALA A 70 9.81 -6.18 15.82
C ALA A 70 9.79 -6.85 14.45
N LEU A 71 8.94 -6.34 13.55
CA LEU A 71 8.90 -6.69 12.14
C LEU A 71 9.54 -5.56 11.35
N THR A 72 10.68 -5.84 10.72
CA THR A 72 11.45 -4.84 9.96
C THR A 72 11.32 -5.12 8.47
N ILE A 73 10.95 -4.10 7.69
CA ILE A 73 10.84 -4.13 6.22
C ILE A 73 11.54 -2.88 5.69
N GLY A 74 12.68 -3.05 5.00
CA GLY A 74 13.53 -1.91 4.64
C GLY A 74 14.05 -1.19 5.89
N GLU A 75 13.87 0.14 5.94
CA GLU A 75 14.21 0.99 7.10
C GLU A 75 13.08 1.10 8.12
N GLU A 76 11.91 0.55 7.81
CA GLU A 76 10.70 0.71 8.58
C GLU A 76 10.48 -0.45 9.55
N GLN A 77 9.92 -0.14 10.72
CA GLN A 77 9.70 -1.10 11.78
C GLN A 77 8.25 -1.03 12.30
N ALA A 78 7.56 -2.17 12.25
CA ALA A 78 6.27 -2.37 12.88
C ALA A 78 6.42 -3.27 14.11
N ARG A 79 5.56 -3.07 15.10
CA ARG A 79 5.48 -3.90 16.30
C ARG A 79 4.35 -4.89 16.14
N VAL A 80 4.64 -6.18 16.24
CA VAL A 80 3.66 -7.26 16.11
C VAL A 80 3.48 -7.93 17.46
N PHE A 81 2.24 -8.01 17.93
CA PHE A 81 1.85 -8.76 19.11
C PHE A 81 1.16 -10.06 18.65
N ALA A 82 1.80 -11.20 18.88
CA ALA A 82 1.26 -12.51 18.53
C ALA A 82 0.62 -13.18 19.75
N PHE A 83 -0.62 -13.62 19.60
CA PHE A 83 -1.42 -14.30 20.62
C PHE A 83 -1.45 -15.81 20.35
N GLY A 84 -1.88 -16.59 21.34
CA GLY A 84 -2.08 -18.02 21.15
C GLY A 84 -3.26 -18.32 20.23
N THR A 85 -4.32 -17.50 20.30
CA THR A 85 -5.52 -17.65 19.46
C THR A 85 -6.14 -16.29 19.08
N PRO A 86 -7.02 -16.26 18.05
CA PRO A 86 -7.80 -15.06 17.71
C PRO A 86 -8.70 -14.58 18.86
N GLU A 87 -9.25 -15.48 19.67
CA GLU A 87 -10.10 -15.13 20.81
C GLU A 87 -9.30 -14.43 21.92
N GLU A 88 -8.07 -14.88 22.19
CA GLU A 88 -7.17 -14.20 23.12
C GLU A 88 -6.83 -12.79 22.65
N ARG A 89 -6.55 -12.62 21.36
CA ARG A 89 -6.32 -11.33 20.70
C ARG A 89 -7.54 -10.41 20.83
N GLU A 90 -8.76 -10.91 20.59
CA GLU A 90 -9.99 -10.12 20.73
C GLU A 90 -10.25 -9.69 22.15
N ALA A 91 -10.09 -10.59 23.12
CA ALA A 91 -10.22 -10.27 24.53
C ALA A 91 -9.22 -9.18 24.93
N TYR A 92 -7.98 -9.30 24.45
CA TYR A 92 -6.95 -8.29 24.67
C TYR A 92 -7.33 -6.94 24.05
N MET A 93 -7.70 -6.91 22.76
CA MET A 93 -8.05 -5.67 22.06
C MET A 93 -9.22 -4.95 22.72
N ARG A 94 -10.27 -5.68 23.12
CA ARG A 94 -11.39 -5.12 23.89
C ARG A 94 -10.91 -4.46 25.18
N SER A 95 -10.05 -5.16 25.93
CA SER A 95 -9.52 -4.65 27.20
C SER A 95 -8.61 -3.42 27.08
N ILE A 96 -8.01 -3.21 25.92
CA ILE A 96 -7.12 -2.07 25.63
C ILE A 96 -7.88 -0.88 25.08
N MET A 97 -8.86 -1.11 24.21
CA MET A 97 -9.66 -0.03 23.62
C MET A 97 -10.56 0.66 24.64
N ASP A 98 -10.90 -0.01 25.74
CA ASP A 98 -11.61 0.58 26.88
C ASP A 98 -10.70 1.45 27.78
N ARG A 99 -9.38 1.48 27.55
CA ARG A 99 -8.42 2.27 28.35
C ARG A 99 -8.15 3.65 27.74
N PRO A 100 -7.77 4.64 28.56
CA PRO A 100 -7.20 5.89 28.06
C PRO A 100 -5.99 5.64 27.14
N ALA A 101 -5.79 6.53 26.17
CA ALA A 101 -4.77 6.39 25.14
C ALA A 101 -3.35 6.15 25.69
N ALA A 102 -2.98 6.89 26.74
CA ALA A 102 -1.71 6.74 27.47
C ALA A 102 -1.47 5.36 28.11
N GLY A 103 -2.47 4.48 28.19
CA GLY A 103 -2.38 3.12 28.72
C GLY A 103 -2.21 2.02 27.65
N ARG A 104 -2.05 2.41 26.38
CA ARG A 104 -1.88 1.49 25.24
C ARG A 104 -0.40 1.11 25.03
N PRO A 105 -0.08 -0.05 24.45
CA PRO A 105 1.30 -0.52 24.28
C PRO A 105 1.99 0.05 23.02
N TRP A 106 1.39 1.04 22.36
CA TRP A 106 1.87 1.76 21.18
C TRP A 106 1.63 3.26 21.38
N ALA A 107 2.40 4.10 20.70
CA ALA A 107 2.27 5.54 20.78
C ALA A 107 0.90 6.05 20.29
N ASP A 108 0.50 7.22 20.78
CA ASP A 108 -0.68 7.92 20.25
C ASP A 108 -0.47 8.23 18.75
N GLY A 109 -1.48 7.95 17.94
CA GLY A 109 -1.41 8.09 16.48
C GLY A 109 -0.84 6.88 15.72
N ALA A 110 -0.43 5.82 16.42
CA ALA A 110 -0.06 4.57 15.78
C ALA A 110 -1.20 4.01 14.93
N LYS A 111 -0.86 3.50 13.75
CA LYS A 111 -1.77 2.79 12.85
C LYS A 111 -1.81 1.35 13.32
N VAL A 112 -3.01 0.87 13.67
CA VAL A 112 -3.17 -0.44 14.32
C VAL A 112 -4.08 -1.33 13.47
N TRP A 113 -3.66 -2.55 13.21
CA TRP A 113 -4.44 -3.58 12.54
C TRP A 113 -4.58 -4.80 13.45
N ALA A 114 -5.68 -5.53 13.29
CA ALA A 114 -5.91 -6.78 14.02
C ALA A 114 -6.55 -7.81 13.09
N GLY A 115 -5.94 -8.98 12.99
CA GLY A 115 -6.41 -10.10 12.17
C GLY A 115 -5.72 -11.40 12.60
N GLY A 116 -6.35 -12.55 12.36
CA GLY A 116 -5.85 -13.83 12.87
C GLY A 116 -5.54 -13.80 14.38
N SER A 117 -4.38 -14.26 14.78
CA SER A 117 -3.88 -14.17 16.17
C SER A 117 -2.92 -13.00 16.36
N LEU A 118 -3.01 -11.94 15.54
CA LEU A 118 -2.05 -10.84 15.49
C LEU A 118 -2.69 -9.48 15.77
N VAL A 119 -1.91 -8.61 16.41
CA VAL A 119 -2.10 -7.16 16.37
C VAL A 119 -0.82 -6.54 15.83
N VAL A 120 -0.95 -5.68 14.81
CA VAL A 120 0.18 -4.95 14.22
C VAL A 120 0.00 -3.48 14.57
N ALA A 121 1.01 -2.88 15.20
CA ALA A 121 1.06 -1.46 15.49
C ALA A 121 2.25 -0.83 14.76
N TYR A 122 1.98 0.15 13.91
CA TYR A 122 2.98 0.87 13.15
C TYR A 122 2.95 2.35 13.53
N GLU A 123 4.08 2.83 14.06
CA GLU A 123 4.24 4.22 14.49
C GLU A 123 4.84 5.09 13.37
N GLY A 124 5.35 4.49 12.30
CA GLY A 124 5.85 5.21 11.14
C GLY A 124 4.73 5.67 10.20
N ASN A 125 5.12 6.23 9.05
CA ASN A 125 4.20 6.81 8.08
C ASN A 125 4.42 6.36 6.64
N ASP A 126 5.27 5.37 6.39
CA ASP A 126 5.46 4.80 5.06
C ASP A 126 4.14 4.33 4.47
N GLY A 127 3.69 5.01 3.41
CA GLY A 127 2.39 4.71 2.79
C GLY A 127 2.37 3.33 2.14
N GLY A 128 3.53 2.83 1.69
CA GLY A 128 3.66 1.49 1.14
C GLY A 128 3.32 0.42 2.18
N LEU A 129 3.94 0.48 3.36
CA LEU A 129 3.65 -0.42 4.47
C LEU A 129 2.23 -0.31 4.97
N VAL A 130 1.70 0.91 5.03
CA VAL A 130 0.31 1.14 5.40
C VAL A 130 -0.65 0.43 4.45
N LEU A 131 -0.44 0.56 3.14
CA LEU A 131 -1.25 -0.13 2.12
C LEU A 131 -1.08 -1.65 2.18
N ILE A 132 0.13 -2.13 2.45
CA ILE A 132 0.40 -3.56 2.62
C ILE A 132 -0.41 -4.11 3.80
N PHE A 133 -0.38 -3.45 4.96
CA PHE A 133 -1.13 -3.90 6.12
C PHE A 133 -2.64 -3.73 5.96
N ASP A 134 -3.12 -2.68 5.29
CA ASP A 134 -4.54 -2.55 4.93
C ASP A 134 -4.98 -3.71 4.01
N ALA A 135 -4.16 -4.08 3.02
CA ALA A 135 -4.45 -5.20 2.13
C ALA A 135 -4.45 -6.56 2.84
N LEU A 136 -3.55 -6.75 3.81
CA LEU A 136 -3.43 -7.99 4.55
C LEU A 136 -4.48 -8.12 5.66
N PHE A 137 -4.75 -7.06 6.41
CA PHE A 137 -5.57 -7.12 7.63
C PHE A 137 -6.94 -6.45 7.50
N GLY A 138 -7.17 -5.67 6.44
CA GLY A 138 -8.38 -4.86 6.28
C GLY A 138 -8.33 -3.58 7.10
N ASP A 139 -9.50 -3.20 7.64
CA ASP A 139 -9.67 -1.92 8.33
C ASP A 139 -8.82 -1.80 9.60
N ARG A 140 -8.33 -0.58 9.84
CA ARG A 140 -7.55 -0.25 11.03
C ARG A 140 -8.44 -0.13 12.26
N VAL A 141 -7.90 -0.56 13.40
CA VAL A 141 -8.57 -0.46 14.69
C VAL A 141 -8.53 0.98 15.18
N GLY A 142 -9.68 1.49 15.62
CA GLY A 142 -9.79 2.80 16.26
C GLY A 142 -9.75 3.98 15.30
N VAL A 143 -9.84 3.74 13.99
CA VAL A 143 -10.13 4.78 13.00
C VAL A 143 -11.65 4.88 12.87
N GLU A 144 -12.25 5.98 13.32
CA GLU A 144 -13.59 6.33 12.82
C GLU A 144 -13.45 6.65 11.33
N PRO A 145 -14.29 6.09 10.45
CA PRO A 145 -14.21 6.40 9.02
C PRO A 145 -14.36 7.92 8.83
N GLY A 146 -13.30 8.57 8.33
CA GLY A 146 -13.31 9.98 7.93
C GLY A 146 -12.24 10.91 8.50
N LEU A 147 -11.36 10.48 9.42
CA LEU A 147 -10.22 11.30 9.88
C LEU A 147 -8.91 10.49 9.84
N GLY A 148 -8.13 10.70 8.79
CA GLY A 148 -6.82 10.04 8.58
C GLY A 148 -6.81 8.99 7.47
N GLU A 149 -7.52 9.23 6.36
CA GLU A 149 -7.38 8.45 5.13
C GLU A 149 -5.87 8.24 4.82
N PRO A 150 -5.43 7.02 4.45
CA PRO A 150 -4.06 6.84 4.00
C PRO A 150 -3.78 7.78 2.82
N TYR A 151 -2.82 8.67 3.03
CA TYR A 151 -2.22 9.37 1.90
C TYR A 151 -1.50 8.36 1.01
N PRO A 152 -1.42 8.59 -0.32
CA PRO A 152 -0.62 7.77 -1.21
C PRO A 152 0.84 7.65 -0.72
N PRO A 153 1.58 6.58 -1.04
CA PRO A 153 3.01 6.44 -0.70
C PRO A 153 3.84 7.66 -1.09
N ALA A 154 3.48 8.29 -2.21
CA ALA A 154 3.99 9.57 -2.68
C ALA A 154 4.00 10.71 -1.65
N VAL A 155 2.98 10.81 -0.79
CA VAL A 155 2.91 11.86 0.24
C VAL A 155 3.98 11.61 1.32
N THR A 156 4.23 10.36 1.68
CA THR A 156 5.28 10.04 2.62
C THR A 156 6.66 10.32 2.03
N ALA A 157 6.89 9.92 0.78
CA ALA A 157 8.13 10.25 0.07
C ALA A 157 8.36 11.76 -0.02
N ALA A 158 7.30 12.52 -0.35
CA ALA A 158 7.36 13.98 -0.39
C ALA A 158 7.73 14.60 0.97
N ARG A 159 7.12 14.13 2.07
CA ARG A 159 7.45 14.60 3.43
C ARG A 159 8.90 14.30 3.80
N LYS A 160 9.38 13.07 3.55
CA LYS A 160 10.77 12.67 3.80
C LYS A 160 11.75 13.58 3.04
N ALA A 161 11.56 13.70 1.73
CA ALA A 161 12.42 14.53 0.89
C ALA A 161 12.41 16.02 1.30
N ALA A 162 11.24 16.56 1.66
CA ALA A 162 11.13 17.95 2.10
C ALA A 162 11.79 18.16 3.48
N ALA A 163 11.61 17.22 4.40
CA ALA A 163 12.23 17.24 5.72
C ALA A 163 13.75 17.21 5.62
N ASP A 164 14.29 16.30 4.79
CA ASP A 164 15.74 16.19 4.55
C ASP A 164 16.31 17.49 3.99
N ARG A 165 15.60 18.14 3.06
CA ARG A 165 16.01 19.42 2.47
C ARG A 165 15.99 20.58 3.48
N LEU A 166 15.09 20.54 4.45
CA LEU A 166 14.85 21.63 5.41
C LEU A 166 15.50 21.39 6.78
N GLY A 167 16.01 20.18 7.04
CA GLY A 167 16.53 19.78 8.36
C GLY A 167 15.43 19.68 9.42
N LEU A 168 14.24 19.20 9.04
CA LEU A 168 13.07 19.04 9.90
C LEU A 168 12.79 17.57 10.20
N ASP A 169 11.89 17.30 11.15
CA ASP A 169 11.26 15.98 11.25
C ASP A 169 10.16 15.88 10.17
N PRO A 170 10.07 14.79 9.39
CA PRO A 170 8.95 14.57 8.48
C PRO A 170 7.57 14.72 9.14
N GLN A 171 7.48 14.44 10.46
CA GLN A 171 6.27 14.61 11.26
C GLN A 171 5.78 16.06 11.39
N ASP A 172 6.69 17.02 11.28
CA ASP A 172 6.35 18.44 11.34
C ASP A 172 5.75 18.99 10.03
N LEU A 173 5.80 18.20 8.95
CA LEU A 173 5.25 18.56 7.65
C LEU A 173 3.84 17.97 7.48
N GLU A 174 2.84 18.85 7.42
CA GLU A 174 1.44 18.46 7.19
C GLU A 174 1.15 18.38 5.68
N ALA A 175 0.60 17.27 5.20
CA ALA A 175 0.11 17.17 3.83
C ALA A 175 -1.30 17.75 3.73
N THR A 176 -1.42 18.90 3.06
CA THR A 176 -2.65 19.70 3.06
C THR A 176 -3.45 19.58 1.78
N GLU A 177 -2.79 19.16 0.70
CA GLU A 177 -3.41 18.83 -0.58
C GLU A 177 -2.54 17.76 -1.25
N PHE A 178 -3.16 16.81 -1.94
CA PHE A 178 -2.49 15.85 -2.80
C PHE A 178 -3.46 15.46 -3.91
N GLU A 179 -3.07 15.68 -5.15
CA GLU A 179 -3.91 15.44 -6.32
C GLU A 179 -3.18 14.56 -7.34
N PRO A 180 -3.85 13.53 -7.90
CA PRO A 180 -3.30 12.80 -9.03
C PRO A 180 -2.96 13.77 -10.17
N SER A 181 -1.77 13.61 -10.74
CA SER A 181 -1.25 14.50 -11.78
C SER A 181 -0.51 13.69 -12.86
N PHE A 182 -0.35 14.29 -14.03
CA PHE A 182 0.44 13.72 -15.11
C PHE A 182 1.57 14.68 -15.48
N TRP A 183 2.78 14.16 -15.53
CA TRP A 183 3.98 14.92 -15.82
C TRP A 183 4.49 14.67 -17.24
N PRO A 184 5.17 15.66 -17.87
CA PRO A 184 5.56 15.57 -19.29
C PRO A 184 6.83 14.73 -19.55
N ASP A 185 7.58 14.41 -18.51
CA ASP A 185 8.87 13.73 -18.58
C ASP A 185 9.22 13.04 -17.25
N THR A 186 10.31 12.25 -17.27
CA THR A 186 10.83 11.54 -16.08
C THR A 186 11.38 12.46 -14.99
N CYS A 187 11.55 13.76 -15.25
CA CYS A 187 11.92 14.75 -14.24
C CYS A 187 10.69 15.45 -13.65
N LEU A 188 9.50 14.92 -13.91
CA LEU A 188 8.23 15.44 -13.40
C LEU A 188 7.96 16.90 -13.83
N GLY A 189 8.53 17.31 -14.97
CA GLY A 189 8.50 18.68 -15.47
C GLY A 189 9.42 19.65 -14.73
N VAL A 190 10.36 19.16 -13.91
CA VAL A 190 11.32 19.93 -13.10
C VAL A 190 12.74 19.38 -13.29
N GLY A 191 13.31 19.64 -14.47
CA GLY A 191 14.69 19.26 -14.78
C GLY A 191 15.73 20.23 -14.23
N ASN A 192 16.85 19.71 -13.74
CA ASN A 192 18.02 20.51 -13.35
C ASN A 192 18.86 20.91 -14.57
N GLN A 193 19.79 21.85 -14.37
CA GLN A 193 20.70 22.28 -15.42
C GLN A 193 21.56 21.10 -15.93
N GLY A 194 21.41 20.79 -17.22
CA GLY A 194 22.16 19.71 -17.89
C GLY A 194 21.60 18.31 -17.66
N GLU A 195 20.50 18.17 -16.91
CA GLU A 195 19.82 16.90 -16.72
C GLU A 195 19.06 16.50 -17.99
N ILE A 196 19.15 15.21 -18.34
CA ILE A 196 18.43 14.64 -19.49
C ILE A 196 17.19 13.94 -18.95
N CYS A 197 16.02 14.50 -19.26
CA CYS A 197 14.71 13.95 -18.88
C CYS A 197 14.09 13.25 -20.09
N GLU A 198 13.69 11.99 -19.94
CA GLU A 198 13.04 11.25 -21.02
C GLU A 198 11.61 11.75 -21.19
N ARG A 199 11.21 12.04 -22.44
CA ARG A 199 9.87 12.54 -22.75
C ARG A 199 8.86 11.41 -22.78
N GLU A 200 8.27 11.14 -21.63
CA GLU A 200 7.18 10.21 -21.40
C GLU A 200 6.17 10.83 -20.42
N GLN A 201 4.89 10.50 -20.58
CA GLN A 201 3.85 10.95 -19.65
C GLN A 201 3.88 10.08 -18.38
N ILE A 202 4.30 10.67 -17.26
CA ILE A 202 4.41 9.97 -15.97
C ILE A 202 3.17 10.23 -15.12
N SER A 203 2.50 9.18 -14.66
CA SER A 203 1.46 9.29 -13.63
C SER A 203 2.10 9.58 -12.28
N GLY A 204 1.51 10.49 -11.51
CA GLY A 204 2.10 10.91 -10.24
C GLY A 204 1.20 11.78 -9.39
N TRP A 205 1.80 12.52 -8.48
CA TRP A 205 1.08 13.33 -7.49
C TRP A 205 1.65 14.74 -7.41
N ARG A 206 0.77 15.73 -7.37
CA ARG A 206 1.08 17.09 -6.92
C ARG A 206 0.66 17.22 -5.47
N ILE A 207 1.61 17.52 -4.59
CA ILE A 207 1.42 17.52 -3.14
C ILE A 207 1.77 18.89 -2.58
N LEU A 208 0.92 19.43 -1.71
CA LEU A 208 1.21 20.64 -0.93
C LEU A 208 1.45 20.28 0.53
N LEU A 209 2.70 20.43 0.95
CA LEU A 209 3.10 20.30 2.34
C LEU A 209 3.06 21.65 3.03
N ARG A 210 2.67 21.69 4.30
CA ARG A 210 2.70 22.87 5.15
C ARG A 210 3.70 22.68 6.28
N TYR A 211 4.50 23.72 6.48
CA TYR A 211 5.31 23.92 7.68
C TYR A 211 5.16 25.37 8.12
N ASP A 212 4.68 25.60 9.34
CA ASP A 212 4.19 26.89 9.82
C ASP A 212 3.20 27.53 8.81
N GLU A 213 3.46 28.75 8.35
CA GLU A 213 2.65 29.47 7.35
C GLU A 213 3.12 29.24 5.91
N ARG A 214 4.11 28.36 5.69
CA ARG A 214 4.69 28.12 4.35
C ARG A 214 4.08 26.90 3.72
N LEU A 215 3.76 27.01 2.43
CA LEU A 215 3.39 25.89 1.58
C LEU A 215 4.56 25.51 0.67
N ILE A 216 4.78 24.21 0.53
CA ILE A 216 5.84 23.62 -0.28
C ILE A 216 5.15 22.69 -1.29
N GLU A 217 5.24 23.03 -2.58
CA GLU A 217 4.83 22.13 -3.65
C GLU A 217 5.90 21.04 -3.84
N VAL A 218 5.44 19.80 -3.89
CA VAL A 218 6.26 18.64 -4.22
C VAL A 218 5.55 17.86 -5.31
N ARG A 219 6.32 17.39 -6.30
CA ARG A 219 5.85 16.53 -7.38
C ARG A 219 6.50 15.18 -7.24
N THR A 220 5.73 14.11 -7.40
CA THR A 220 6.26 12.75 -7.37
C THR A 220 5.70 11.92 -8.52
N ASP A 221 6.33 10.79 -8.81
CA ASP A 221 5.65 9.69 -9.51
C ASP A 221 4.60 9.01 -8.62
N GLU A 222 3.92 7.98 -9.13
CA GLU A 222 2.81 7.28 -8.47
C GLU A 222 3.18 6.73 -7.08
N LEU A 223 4.41 6.25 -6.91
CA LEU A 223 4.88 5.56 -5.70
C LEU A 223 5.81 6.42 -4.84
N GLY A 224 6.22 7.60 -5.32
CA GLY A 224 7.18 8.45 -4.63
C GLY A 224 8.65 8.03 -4.85
N GLN A 225 8.98 7.30 -5.92
CA GLN A 225 10.37 6.91 -6.19
C GLN A 225 11.19 8.11 -6.69
N GLU A 226 10.58 8.92 -7.57
CA GLU A 226 11.09 10.21 -7.98
C GLU A 226 10.34 11.34 -7.24
N VAL A 227 11.09 12.30 -6.70
CA VAL A 227 10.54 13.45 -5.95
C VAL A 227 11.21 14.75 -6.40
N ARG A 228 10.40 15.75 -6.78
CA ARG A 228 10.86 17.01 -7.38
C ARG A 228 10.22 18.23 -6.72
N PHE A 229 10.98 19.32 -6.66
CA PHE A 229 10.57 20.61 -6.10
C PHE A 229 10.64 21.68 -7.20
N PRO A 230 9.50 22.15 -7.74
CA PRO A 230 9.45 23.15 -8.80
C PRO A 230 9.97 24.54 -8.37
#